data_AF-A0A414J5C1-F1
#
_entry.id   AF-A0A414J5C1-F1
#
_cell.length_a   1.000
_cell.length_b   1.000
_cell.length_c   1.000
_cell.angle_alpha   90.00
_cell.angle_beta   90.00
_cell.angle_gamma   90.00
#
_symmetry.space_group_name_H-M   'P 1'
#
loop_
_entity.id
_entity.type
_entity.pdbx_description
1 polymer ?
#
loop_
_entity_poly.entity_id
_entity_poly.type
_entity_poly.pdbx_seq_one_letter_code
_entity_poly.pdbx_strand_id
1 'polypeptide(L)' 'MPKRDGISLAREIRKKGDETMVIYTSSTTEYAMDAFGIHALGYLLKPVEYTELKKHSI' A
#
# COMPACT_ATOMS: atom_id res chain seq x y z
N MET A 1 4.49 -11.99 -1.20
CA MET A 1 5.03 -12.56 -2.46
C MET A 1 6.47 -12.99 -2.18
N PRO A 2 6.81 -14.28 -2.23
CA PRO A 2 8.08 -14.78 -1.69
C PRO A 2 9.35 -14.30 -2.44
N LYS A 3 9.21 -13.74 -3.64
CA LYS A 3 10.34 -13.24 -4.45
C LYS A 3 10.41 -11.72 -4.57
N ARG A 4 9.37 -10.99 -4.15
CA ARG A 4 9.31 -9.54 -4.33
C ARG A 4 8.48 -8.90 -3.23
N ASP A 5 9.08 -7.93 -2.58
CA ASP A 5 8.44 -7.12 -1.54
C ASP A 5 7.52 -6.06 -2.16
N GLY A 6 6.38 -5.81 -1.50
CA GLY A 6 5.35 -4.88 -1.98
C GLY A 6 5.82 -3.42 -1.93
N ILE A 7 6.61 -3.03 -0.93
CA ILE A 7 7.15 -1.67 -0.82
C ILE A 7 8.13 -1.39 -1.96
N SER A 8 9.04 -2.33 -2.20
CA SER A 8 10.03 -2.26 -3.26
C SER A 8 9.37 -2.15 -4.65
N LEU A 9 8.31 -2.92 -4.88
CA LEU A 9 7.52 -2.83 -6.11
C LEU A 9 6.92 -1.43 -6.32
N ALA A 10 6.26 -0.85 -5.31
CA ALA A 10 5.67 0.48 -5.49
C ALA A 10 6.72 1.58 -5.64
N ARG A 11 7.89 1.46 -4.97
CA ARG A 11 9.01 2.38 -5.23
C ARG A 11 9.43 2.35 -6.69
N GLU A 12 9.47 1.18 -7.32
CA GLU A 12 9.78 1.08 -8.75
C GLU A 12 8.68 1.65 -9.65
N ILE A 13 7.40 1.46 -9.30
CA ILE A 13 6.28 2.07 -10.02
C ILE A 13 6.39 3.60 -9.98
N ARG A 14 6.59 4.18 -8.79
CA ARG A 14 6.77 5.64 -8.61
C ARG A 14 7.99 6.17 -9.36
N LYS A 15 9.12 5.45 -9.37
CA LYS A 15 10.32 5.82 -10.15
C LYS A 15 10.06 5.92 -11.65
N LYS A 16 9.05 5.23 -12.18
CA LYS A 16 8.64 5.33 -13.60
C LYS A 16 7.73 6.52 -13.88
N GLY A 17 7.43 7.35 -12.88
CA GLY A 17 6.51 8.48 -12.99
C GLY A 17 5.03 8.06 -12.95
N ASP A 18 4.74 6.83 -12.56
CA ASP A 18 3.37 6.33 -12.46
C ASP A 18 2.74 6.77 -11.13
N GLU A 19 1.63 7.49 -11.22
CA GLU A 19 0.86 8.03 -10.09
C GLU A 19 -0.32 7.13 -9.67
N THR A 20 -0.38 5.89 -10.15
CA THR A 20 -1.41 4.91 -9.78
C THR A 20 -1.63 4.87 -8.27
N MET A 21 -2.88 4.92 -7.85
CA MET A 21 -3.23 4.86 -6.43
C MET A 21 -2.88 3.49 -5.85
N VAL A 22 -2.21 3.48 -4.70
CA VAL A 22 -1.78 2.24 -4.03
C VAL A 22 -2.34 2.20 -2.62
N ILE A 23 -2.98 1.10 -2.25
CA ILE A 23 -3.38 0.80 -0.88
C ILE A 23 -2.64 -0.46 -0.44
N TYR A 24 -1.95 -0.39 0.70
CA TYR A 24 -1.27 -1.54 1.30
C TYR A 24 -2.19 -2.33 2.19
N THR A 25 -1.98 -3.65 2.23
CA THR A 25 -2.63 -4.52 3.22
C THR A 25 -1.61 -5.39 3.92
N SER A 26 -1.61 -5.44 5.25
CA SER A 26 -0.64 -6.20 6.05
C SER A 26 -1.27 -6.80 7.31
N SER A 27 -0.69 -7.87 7.86
CA SER A 27 -1.08 -8.39 9.18
C SER A 27 -0.42 -7.63 10.35
N THR A 28 0.54 -6.75 10.07
CA THR A 28 1.27 -5.96 11.07
C THR A 28 1.33 -4.48 10.68
N THR A 29 1.65 -3.62 11.64
CA THR A 29 1.83 -2.17 11.44
C THR A 29 3.27 -1.76 11.10
N GLU A 30 4.21 -2.70 11.14
CA GLU A 30 5.66 -2.44 11.01
C GLU A 30 6.02 -1.77 9.68
N TYR A 31 5.27 -2.04 8.61
CA TYR A 31 5.49 -1.49 7.27
C TYR A 31 4.68 -0.23 6.97
N ALA A 32 3.91 0.30 7.93
CA ALA A 32 3.06 1.46 7.69
C ALA A 32 3.88 2.69 7.30
N MET A 33 5.00 2.95 7.99
CA MET A 33 5.88 4.08 7.70
C MET A 33 6.52 3.99 6.31
N ASP A 34 6.93 2.78 5.91
CA ASP A 34 7.45 2.54 4.56
C ASP A 34 6.39 2.81 3.47
N ALA A 35 5.13 2.43 3.73
CA ALA A 35 4.02 2.68 2.83
C ALA A 35 3.66 4.18 2.72
N PHE A 36 3.80 4.93 3.81
CA PHE A 36 3.66 6.39 3.77
C PHE A 36 4.77 7.04 2.93
N GLY A 37 6.01 6.58 3.06
CA GLY A 37 7.16 7.12 2.32
C GLY A 37 7.07 7.00 0.79
N ILE A 38 6.18 6.14 0.28
CA ILE A 38 5.93 5.95 -1.16
C ILE A 38 4.62 6.59 -1.64
N HIS A 39 4.00 7.42 -0.81
CA HIS A 39 2.75 8.12 -1.10
C HIS A 39 1.62 7.12 -1.42
N ALA A 40 1.47 6.10 -0.57
CA ALA A 40 0.30 5.24 -0.61
C ALA A 40 -0.95 6.06 -0.24
N LEU A 41 -2.07 5.75 -0.89
CA LEU A 41 -3.39 6.32 -0.58
C LEU A 41 -3.90 5.82 0.79
N GLY A 42 -3.52 4.61 1.19
CA GLY A 42 -3.94 4.02 2.45
C GLY A 42 -3.14 2.79 2.85
N TYR A 43 -3.29 2.41 4.12
CA TYR A 43 -2.70 1.21 4.71
C TYR A 43 -3.77 0.53 5.59
N LEU A 44 -4.13 -0.70 5.24
CA LEU A 44 -5.18 -1.46 5.91
C LEU A 44 -4.58 -2.69 6.59
N LEU A 45 -4.98 -2.95 7.83
CA LEU A 45 -4.64 -4.19 8.50
C LEU A 45 -5.53 -5.33 8.00
N LYS A 46 -4.98 -6.54 7.97
CA LYS A 46 -5.73 -7.77 7.71
C LYS A 46 -6.34 -8.30 9.03
N PRO A 47 -7.55 -8.87 8.99
CA PRO A 47 -8.45 -8.96 7.82
C PRO A 47 -8.97 -7.59 7.39
N VAL A 48 -9.14 -7.39 6.07
CA VAL A 48 -9.58 -6.11 5.52
C VAL A 48 -11.10 -6.03 5.56
N GLU A 49 -11.63 -5.07 6.31
CA GLU A 49 -13.05 -4.76 6.33
C GLU A 49 -13.45 -3.96 5.09
N TYR A 50 -14.53 -4.38 4.42
CA TYR A 50 -14.99 -3.73 3.18
C TYR A 50 -15.39 -2.26 3.39
N THR A 51 -15.90 -1.95 4.58
CA THR A 51 -16.25 -0.58 4.99
C THR A 51 -15.02 0.33 5.04
N GLU A 52 -13.87 -0.17 5.51
CA GLU A 52 -12.61 0.57 5.54
C GLU A 52 -12.04 0.77 4.13
N LEU A 53 -12.16 -0.25 3.26
CA LEU A 53 -11.74 -0.12 1.86
C LEU A 53 -12.58 0.93 1.12
N LYS A 54 -13.90 0.96 1.35
CA LYS A 54 -14.83 1.89 0.70
C LYS A 54 -14.55 3.36 1.01
N LYS A 55 -13.91 3.67 2.16
CA LYS A 55 -13.47 5.04 2.49
C LYS A 55 -12.44 5.61 1.52
N HIS A 56 -11.76 4.75 0.76
CA HIS A 56 -10.71 5.11 -0.19
C HIS A 56 -11.19 5.04 -1.65
N SER A 57 -12.48 4.76 -1.89
CA SER A 57 -13.10 4.87 -3.21
C SER A 57 -13.41 6.34 -3.50
N ILE A 58 -12.85 6.87 -4.59
CA ILE A 58 -13.16 8.21 -5.12
C ILE A 58 -14.45 8.13 -5.95
#